data_AF-A0A7S2BMU7-F1
#
_entry.id   AF-A0A7S2BMU7-F1
#
_cell.length_a   1.000
_cell.length_b   1.000
_cell.length_c   1.000
_cell.angle_alpha   90.00
_cell.angle_beta   90.00
_cell.angle_gamma   90.00
#
_symmetry.space_group_name_H-M   'P 1'
#
loop_
_entity.id
_entity.type
_entity.pdbx_description
1 polymer ?
#
loop_
_entity_poly.entity_id
_entity_poly.type
_entity_poly.pdbx_seq_one_letter_code
_entity_poly.pdbx_strand_id
1 'polypeptide(L)'
;RGQAQPPQWKDPAPSAPYRLVCSSVIGIDVAALPAEVKTIGVPVHEPFIVGRQHQSGFFEGLLGSEPRYLTIVGRAHVEIAPIPGDSATFKVTNLSSNPIVMDQQRFNKGQHGFMRPPTSIQFIASKTADA
;
A
#
# COMPACT_ATOMS: atom_id res chain seq x y z
N ARG A 1 25.42 -17.21 12.66
CA ARG A 1 24.65 -16.89 11.43
C ARG A 1 23.18 -16.95 11.79
N GLY A 2 22.58 -15.82 12.19
CA GLY A 2 21.16 -15.78 12.53
C GLY A 2 20.35 -15.88 11.25
N GLN A 3 19.50 -16.89 11.14
CA GLN A 3 18.53 -16.98 10.05
C GLN A 3 17.61 -15.77 10.17
N ALA A 4 17.64 -14.86 9.19
CA ALA A 4 16.68 -13.77 9.12
C ALA A 4 15.30 -14.39 8.94
N GLN A 5 14.49 -14.32 9.99
CA GLN A 5 13.12 -14.80 9.96
C GLN A 5 12.41 -14.10 8.79
N PRO A 6 11.75 -14.83 7.89
CA PRO A 6 11.06 -14.20 6.76
C PRO A 6 10.09 -13.15 7.30
N PRO A 7 10.00 -11.98 6.67
CA PRO A 7 9.17 -10.90 7.18
C PRO A 7 7.72 -11.35 7.38
N GLN A 8 7.10 -10.94 8.47
CA GLN A 8 5.74 -11.34 8.89
C GLN A 8 4.63 -10.97 7.88
N TRP A 9 4.92 -10.18 6.85
CA TRP A 9 3.99 -9.78 5.79
C TRP A 9 3.97 -10.72 4.57
N LYS A 10 4.61 -11.90 4.65
CA LYS A 10 4.40 -12.93 3.63
C LYS A 10 2.91 -13.27 3.56
N ASP A 11 2.33 -13.02 2.39
CA ASP A 11 0.92 -13.17 2.08
C ASP A 11 0.29 -14.46 2.64
N PRO A 12 -0.98 -14.42 3.06
CA PRO A 12 -1.78 -15.63 3.13
C PRO A 12 -2.00 -16.16 1.70
N ALA A 13 -1.08 -17.03 1.27
CA ALA A 13 -1.22 -17.98 0.16
C ALA A 13 -1.41 -17.41 -1.28
N PRO A 14 -1.15 -18.22 -2.32
CA PRO A 14 -1.38 -17.86 -3.73
C PRO A 14 -2.85 -17.61 -4.13
N SER A 15 -3.81 -17.61 -3.20
CA SER A 15 -5.26 -17.64 -3.48
C SER A 15 -6.02 -16.33 -3.27
N ALA A 16 -5.38 -15.23 -2.84
CA ALA A 16 -6.09 -13.94 -2.76
C ALA A 16 -6.46 -13.46 -4.18
N PRO A 17 -7.76 -13.23 -4.48
CA PRO A 17 -8.22 -12.87 -5.82
C PRO A 17 -7.80 -11.43 -6.21
N TYR A 18 -7.48 -10.60 -5.23
CA TYR A 18 -6.99 -9.23 -5.42
C TYR A 18 -5.67 -9.02 -4.68
N ARG A 19 -4.81 -8.22 -5.29
CA ARG A 19 -3.46 -7.94 -4.80
C ARG A 19 -3.11 -6.49 -5.05
N LEU A 20 -2.45 -5.87 -4.09
CA LEU A 20 -1.70 -4.63 -4.29
C LEU A 20 -0.30 -5.00 -4.68
N VAL A 21 0.13 -4.55 -5.85
CA VAL A 21 1.50 -4.72 -6.32
C VAL A 21 2.14 -3.34 -6.33
N CYS A 22 3.25 -3.20 -5.62
CA CYS A 22 4.11 -2.05 -5.79
C CYS A 22 4.62 -2.05 -7.23
N SER A 23 4.21 -1.06 -8.02
CA SER A 23 4.53 -0.94 -9.44
C SER A 23 5.56 0.15 -9.73
N SER A 24 5.75 1.09 -8.81
CA SER A 24 6.71 2.18 -8.92
C SER A 24 7.11 2.69 -7.54
N VAL A 25 8.42 2.86 -7.35
CA VAL A 25 9.05 3.49 -6.19
C VAL A 25 10.23 4.30 -6.69
N ILE A 26 10.47 5.47 -6.09
CA ILE A 26 11.60 6.32 -6.47
C ILE A 26 12.92 5.60 -6.15
N GLY A 27 13.82 5.56 -7.13
CA GLY A 27 15.19 5.07 -6.96
C GLY A 27 15.33 3.55 -6.95
N ILE A 28 14.26 2.80 -7.19
CA ILE A 28 14.28 1.32 -7.22
C ILE A 28 13.63 0.83 -8.50
N ASP A 29 14.31 -0.08 -9.20
CA ASP A 29 13.70 -0.86 -10.27
C ASP A 29 12.79 -1.94 -9.67
N VAL A 30 11.52 -1.60 -9.49
CA VAL A 30 10.52 -2.49 -8.91
C VAL A 30 10.22 -3.70 -9.83
N ALA A 31 10.50 -3.61 -11.13
CA ALA A 31 10.31 -4.73 -12.05
C ALA A 31 11.29 -5.87 -11.75
N ALA A 32 12.52 -5.55 -11.35
CA ALA A 32 13.57 -6.50 -10.98
C ALA A 32 13.34 -7.19 -9.62
N LEU A 33 12.43 -6.67 -8.78
CA LEU A 33 12.14 -7.26 -7.47
C LEU A 33 11.26 -8.52 -7.59
N PRO A 34 11.52 -9.58 -6.79
CA PRO A 34 10.63 -10.73 -6.68
C PRO A 34 9.20 -10.35 -6.33
N ALA A 35 8.21 -11.07 -6.87
CA ALA A 35 6.80 -10.78 -6.62
C ALA A 35 6.45 -10.81 -5.13
N GLU A 36 7.09 -11.72 -4.40
CA GLU A 36 6.88 -11.96 -2.97
C GLU A 36 7.31 -10.78 -2.12
N VAL A 37 8.16 -9.87 -2.63
CA VAL A 37 8.64 -8.71 -1.86
C VAL A 37 7.97 -7.39 -2.19
N LYS A 38 7.11 -7.39 -3.21
CA LYS A 38 6.41 -6.19 -3.71
C LYS A 38 4.89 -6.34 -3.74
N THR A 39 4.36 -7.44 -3.21
CA THR A 39 2.94 -7.77 -3.27
C THR A 39 2.35 -7.87 -1.87
N ILE A 40 1.14 -7.35 -1.72
CA ILE A 40 0.27 -7.52 -0.55
C ILE A 40 -1.08 -8.04 -1.06
N GLY A 41 -1.56 -9.14 -0.51
CA GLY A 41 -2.87 -9.71 -0.76
C GLY A 41 -3.96 -8.86 -0.11
N VAL A 42 -5.08 -8.71 -0.83
CA VAL A 42 -6.23 -7.92 -0.36
C VAL A 42 -7.37 -8.87 0.03
N PRO A 43 -7.79 -8.86 1.31
CA PRO A 43 -8.98 -9.60 1.75
C PRO A 43 -10.24 -9.12 1.03
N VAL A 44 -11.12 -10.06 0.67
CA VAL A 44 -12.38 -9.77 -0.05
C VAL A 44 -13.61 -9.62 0.86
N HIS A 45 -13.49 -10.03 2.12
CA HIS A 45 -14.64 -10.11 3.03
C HIS A 45 -14.53 -9.17 4.23
N GLU A 46 -13.38 -8.53 4.41
CA GLU A 46 -13.14 -7.65 5.55
C GLU A 46 -12.32 -6.43 5.14
N PRO A 47 -12.49 -5.29 5.84
CA PRO A 47 -11.61 -4.15 5.70
C PRO A 47 -10.17 -4.51 6.05
N PHE A 48 -9.23 -3.98 5.28
CA PHE A 48 -7.80 -4.17 5.47
C PHE A 48 -7.08 -2.83 5.45
N ILE A 49 -6.16 -2.65 6.40
CA ILE A 49 -5.38 -1.41 6.51
C ILE A 49 -3.99 -1.64 5.94
N VAL A 50 -3.61 -0.75 5.03
CA VAL A 50 -2.26 -0.65 4.49
C VAL A 50 -1.52 0.48 5.20
N GLY A 51 -0.32 0.19 5.68
CA GLY A 51 0.56 1.16 6.32
C GLY A 51 1.72 0.48 7.04
N ARG A 52 2.71 1.28 7.46
CA ARG A 52 3.98 0.75 8.03
C ARG A 52 3.80 -0.13 9.25
N GLN A 53 2.76 0.12 10.05
CA GLN A 53 2.47 -0.69 11.23
C GLN A 53 1.76 -2.01 10.88
N HIS A 54 0.97 -2.01 9.79
CA HIS A 54 0.16 -3.16 9.38
C HIS A 54 0.91 -4.13 8.44
N GLN A 55 1.91 -3.65 7.71
CA GLN A 55 2.83 -4.46 6.91
C GLN A 55 4.27 -4.21 7.36
N SER A 56 4.56 -4.58 8.61
CA SER A 56 5.83 -4.33 9.29
C SER A 56 7.01 -4.92 8.52
N GLY A 57 7.87 -4.08 7.93
CA GLY A 57 9.02 -4.50 7.14
C GLY A 57 8.80 -4.53 5.63
N PHE A 58 7.57 -4.38 5.15
CA PHE A 58 7.28 -4.34 3.70
C PHE A 58 7.78 -3.02 3.11
N PHE A 59 7.34 -1.91 3.69
CA PHE A 59 7.76 -0.58 3.25
C PHE A 59 9.24 -0.35 3.54
N GLU A 60 9.76 -0.82 4.68
CA GLU A 60 11.19 -0.77 4.99
C GLU A 60 12.03 -1.58 4.00
N GLY A 61 11.55 -2.74 3.56
CA GLY A 61 12.19 -3.53 2.52
C GLY A 61 12.17 -2.83 1.15
N LEU A 62 11.07 -2.17 0.81
CA LEU A 62 10.90 -1.46 -0.46
C LEU A 62 11.51 -0.05 -0.50
N LEU A 63 11.67 0.65 0.63
CA LEU A 63 12.10 2.05 0.68
C LEU A 63 13.37 2.24 1.51
N GLY A 64 13.96 1.16 2.04
CA GLY A 64 15.06 1.21 3.00
C GLY A 64 16.35 1.86 2.48
N SER A 65 16.57 1.86 1.17
CA SER A 65 17.68 2.60 0.54
C SER A 65 17.52 4.12 0.61
N GLU A 66 16.28 4.60 0.77
CA GLU A 66 15.93 6.03 0.83
C GLU A 66 14.94 6.30 1.97
N PRO A 67 15.40 6.26 3.25
CA PRO A 67 14.53 6.32 4.43
C PRO A 67 13.63 7.55 4.50
N ARG A 68 13.98 8.65 3.82
CA ARG A 68 13.13 9.84 3.71
C ARG A 68 11.75 9.50 3.13
N TYR A 69 11.64 8.57 2.20
CA TYR A 69 10.35 8.19 1.62
C TYR A 69 9.47 7.35 2.57
N LEU A 70 10.06 6.70 3.59
CA LEU A 70 9.29 6.02 4.64
C LEU A 70 8.43 7.00 5.46
N THR A 71 8.77 8.30 5.48
CA THR A 71 7.97 9.34 6.15
C THR A 71 6.69 9.67 5.39
N ILE A 72 6.63 9.33 4.09
CA ILE A 72 5.44 9.52 3.26
C ILE A 72 4.38 8.49 3.64
N VAL A 73 4.80 7.26 3.97
CA VAL A 73 3.89 6.18 4.34
C VAL A 73 3.54 6.24 5.82
N GLY A 74 2.30 6.59 6.16
CA GLY A 74 1.79 6.55 7.52
C GLY A 74 1.77 5.14 8.15
N ARG A 75 1.64 5.09 9.48
CA ARG A 75 1.52 3.84 10.25
C ARG A 75 0.27 3.04 9.87
N ALA A 76 -0.87 3.72 9.83
CA ALA A 76 -2.11 3.30 9.17
C ALA A 76 -2.38 4.34 8.07
N HIS A 77 -2.16 3.97 6.81
CA HIS A 77 -2.18 4.92 5.71
C HIS A 77 -3.52 4.93 4.99
N VAL A 78 -3.95 3.77 4.50
CA VAL A 78 -5.16 3.64 3.72
C VAL A 78 -5.92 2.41 4.17
N GLU A 79 -7.22 2.55 4.32
CA GLU A 79 -8.13 1.43 4.52
C GLU A 79 -8.75 1.04 3.18
N ILE A 80 -8.78 -0.24 2.89
CA ILE A 80 -9.44 -0.83 1.73
C ILE A 80 -10.55 -1.73 2.26
N ALA A 81 -11.80 -1.39 1.98
CA ALA A 81 -12.97 -2.12 2.45
C ALA A 81 -13.81 -2.64 1.28
N PRO A 82 -14.25 -3.91 1.29
CA PRO A 82 -15.15 -4.43 0.26
C PRO A 82 -16.52 -3.74 0.33
N ILE A 83 -17.19 -3.63 -0.82
CA ILE A 83 -18.57 -3.12 -0.88
C ILE A 83 -19.56 -4.29 -0.76
N PRO A 84 -20.49 -4.27 0.20
CA PRO A 84 -21.54 -5.29 0.28
C PRO A 84 -22.33 -5.38 -1.04
N GLY A 85 -22.37 -6.58 -1.62
CA GLY A 85 -23.08 -6.84 -2.89
C GLY A 85 -22.29 -6.54 -4.16
N ASP A 86 -21.06 -6.02 -4.08
CA ASP A 86 -20.17 -5.82 -5.22
C ASP A 86 -18.77 -6.36 -4.92
N SER A 87 -18.49 -7.57 -5.41
CA SER A 87 -17.24 -8.28 -5.14
C SER A 87 -16.01 -7.68 -5.83
N ALA A 88 -16.19 -6.71 -6.73
CA ALA A 88 -15.12 -6.13 -7.54
C ALA A 88 -14.87 -4.64 -7.26
N THR A 89 -15.63 -4.03 -6.36
CA THR A 89 -15.43 -2.63 -5.92
C THR A 89 -14.96 -2.58 -4.47
N PHE A 90 -13.99 -1.71 -4.22
CA PHE A 90 -13.51 -1.41 -2.89
C PHE A 90 -13.71 0.06 -2.57
N LYS A 91 -14.15 0.36 -1.35
CA LYS A 91 -14.02 1.70 -0.77
C LYS A 91 -12.60 1.87 -0.29
N VAL A 92 -11.97 2.96 -0.67
CA VAL A 92 -10.62 3.32 -0.24
C VAL A 92 -10.67 4.60 0.56
N THR A 93 -10.27 4.54 1.83
CA THR A 93 -10.30 5.69 2.75
C THR A 93 -8.88 6.07 3.12
N ASN A 94 -8.50 7.33 2.90
CA ASN A 94 -7.23 7.83 3.39
C ASN A 94 -7.29 8.07 4.92
N LEU A 95 -6.46 7.35 5.68
CA LEU A 95 -6.31 7.51 7.12
C LEU A 95 -5.12 8.40 7.50
N SER A 96 -4.18 8.60 6.58
CA SER A 96 -2.93 9.33 6.76
C SER A 96 -3.10 10.84 6.63
N SER A 97 -2.18 11.60 7.25
CA SER A 97 -2.01 13.03 6.95
C SER A 97 -1.43 13.28 5.56
N ASN A 98 -0.66 12.32 5.04
CA ASN A 98 -0.17 12.37 3.66
C ASN A 98 -1.30 11.94 2.70
N PRO A 99 -1.53 12.67 1.60
CA PRO A 99 -2.58 12.33 0.66
C PRO A 99 -2.29 11.04 -0.10
N ILE A 100 -3.37 10.43 -0.57
CA ILE A 100 -3.29 9.44 -1.64
C ILE A 100 -3.84 10.03 -2.94
N VAL A 101 -3.38 9.52 -4.07
CA VAL A 101 -3.97 9.80 -5.39
C VAL A 101 -4.49 8.49 -5.97
N MET A 102 -5.74 8.52 -6.44
CA MET A 102 -6.34 7.42 -7.22
C MET A 102 -7.05 8.05 -8.42
N ASP A 103 -6.90 7.47 -9.61
CA ASP A 103 -7.53 7.96 -10.85
C ASP A 103 -7.37 9.48 -11.04
N GLN A 104 -6.15 9.99 -10.79
CA GLN A 104 -5.79 11.42 -10.86
C GLN A 104 -6.48 12.34 -9.82
N GLN A 105 -7.33 11.79 -8.96
CA GLN A 105 -7.98 12.52 -7.88
C GLN A 105 -7.18 12.38 -6.59
N ARG A 106 -6.94 13.52 -5.91
CA ARG A 106 -6.28 13.58 -4.61
C ARG A 106 -7.29 13.41 -3.47
N PHE A 107 -6.98 12.51 -2.53
CA PHE A 107 -7.76 12.27 -1.33
C PHE A 107 -6.92 12.61 -0.09
N ASN A 108 -7.32 13.66 0.62
CA ASN A 108 -6.76 14.05 1.91
C ASN A 108 -7.31 13.15 3.04
N LYS A 109 -6.78 13.32 4.26
CA LYS A 109 -7.20 12.55 5.43
C LYS A 109 -8.72 12.54 5.61
N GLY A 110 -9.29 11.36 5.81
CA GLY A 110 -10.72 11.13 5.99
C GLY A 110 -11.53 11.08 4.70
N GLN A 111 -10.97 11.52 3.56
CA GLN A 111 -11.63 11.41 2.27
C GLN A 111 -11.53 9.97 1.74
N HIS A 112 -12.52 9.58 0.94
CA HIS A 112 -12.60 8.27 0.35
C HIS A 112 -13.07 8.31 -1.09
N GLY A 113 -12.69 7.28 -1.84
CA GLY A 113 -13.17 7.01 -3.19
C GLY A 113 -13.52 5.54 -3.34
N PHE A 114 -13.98 5.17 -4.53
CA PHE A 114 -14.24 3.78 -4.90
C PHE A 114 -13.27 3.39 -6.01
N MET A 115 -12.77 2.16 -5.95
CA MET A 115 -11.86 1.66 -6.96
C MET A 115 -12.29 0.26 -7.41
N ARG A 116 -12.07 -0.04 -8.69
CA ARG A 116 -12.18 -1.38 -9.27
C ARG A 116 -10.82 -1.77 -9.84
N PRO A 117 -10.30 -2.97 -9.56
CA PRO A 117 -9.07 -3.43 -10.20
C PRO A 117 -9.24 -3.61 -11.73
N PRO A 118 -8.21 -3.32 -12.54
CA PRO A 118 -6.93 -2.72 -12.16
C PRO A 118 -7.03 -1.21 -11.96
N THR A 119 -6.44 -0.70 -10.88
CA THR A 119 -6.28 0.73 -10.59
C THR A 119 -4.98 0.95 -9.80
N SER A 120 -4.60 2.20 -9.56
CA SER A 120 -3.39 2.57 -8.81
C SER A 120 -3.70 3.50 -7.66
N ILE A 121 -3.02 3.28 -6.54
CA ILE A 121 -3.02 4.17 -5.38
C ILE A 121 -1.59 4.70 -5.25
N GLN A 122 -1.42 6.01 -5.32
CA GLN A 122 -0.12 6.66 -5.13
C GLN A 122 -0.08 7.33 -3.76
N PHE A 123 1.01 7.13 -3.02
CA PHE A 123 1.26 7.84 -1.77
C PHE A 123 2.13 9.06 -2.05
N ILE A 124 1.63 10.25 -1.71
CA ILE A 124 2.33 11.51 -1.98
C ILE A 124 2.56 12.29 -0.68
N ALA A 125 3.59 13.15 -0.65
CA ALA A 125 3.81 14.02 0.49
C ALA A 125 2.73 15.11 0.57
N SER A 126 2.25 15.43 1.78
CA SER A 126 1.26 16.50 2.02
C SER A 126 1.78 17.89 1.62
N LYS A 127 3.09 18.10 1.76
CA LYS A 127 3.87 19.19 1.17
C LYS A 127 5.22 18.61 0.78
N THR A 128 5.68 18.86 -0.45
CA THR A 128 7.12 18.94 -0.70
C THR A 128 7.63 20.01 0.25
N ALA A 129 8.59 19.69 1.11
CA ALA A 129 9.44 20.75 1.62
C ALA A 129 10.19 21.27 0.40
N ASP A 130 9.65 22.32 -0.24
CA ASP A 130 10.49 23.23 -0.98
C ASP A 130 11.41 23.87 0.05
N ALA A 131 12.66 23.40 0.07
CA ALA A 131 13.83 24.10 0.58
C ALA A 131 15.05 23.56 -0.18
#